data_AF-X1LY02-F1
#
_entry.id   AF-X1LY02-F1
#
_cell.length_a   1.000
_cell.length_b   1.000
_cell.length_c   1.000
_cell.angle_alpha   90.00
_cell.angle_beta   90.00
_cell.angle_gamma   90.00
#
_symmetry.space_group_name_H-M   'P 1'
#
loop_
_entity.id
_entity.type
_entity.pdbx_description
1 polymer ?
#
loop_
_entity_poly.entity_id
_entity_poly.type
_entity_poly.pdbx_seq_one_letter_code
_entity_poly.pdbx_strand_id
1 'polypeptide(L)' 'WIAFDKKTKGGIVIDRGAEEAVLNKGKSILAVGVVKVDGKFNKGDTLKVFSLDTHLF' A
#
# COMPACT_ATOMS: atom_id res chain seq x y z
N TRP A 1 14.50 10.25 0.11
CA TRP A 1 13.53 10.87 -0.81
C TRP A 1 12.09 10.51 -0.43
N ILE A 2 11.68 9.23 -0.45
CA ILE A 2 10.29 8.83 -0.16
C ILE A 2 9.84 9.10 1.29
N ALA A 3 10.71 8.87 2.29
CA ALA A 3 10.37 9.03 3.70
C ALA A 3 10.30 10.49 4.21
N PHE A 4 10.80 11.46 3.45
CA PHE A 4 11.01 12.84 3.94
C PHE A 4 10.22 13.91 3.17
N ASP A 5 9.67 13.61 1.99
CA ASP A 5 9.21 14.66 1.05
C ASP A 5 7.75 14.52 0.58
N LYS A 6 7.04 13.43 0.91
CA LYS A 6 5.66 13.24 0.43
C LYS A 6 4.65 12.99 1.54
N LYS A 7 3.78 13.98 1.78
CA LYS A 7 2.52 13.75 2.50
C LYS A 7 1.72 12.70 1.71
N THR A 8 1.43 11.57 2.36
CA THR A 8 0.65 10.51 1.74
C THR A 8 -0.76 11.02 1.42
N LYS A 9 -1.25 10.77 0.19
CA LYS A 9 -2.54 11.28 -0.30
C LYS A 9 -3.73 10.33 -0.08
N GLY A 10 -3.46 9.14 0.44
CA GLY A 10 -4.44 8.10 0.72
C GLY A 10 -3.75 6.81 1.14
N GLY A 11 -4.50 5.71 1.09
CA GLY A 11 -3.98 4.40 1.42
C GLY A 11 -4.65 3.27 0.66
N ILE A 12 -3.95 2.14 0.60
CA ILE A 12 -4.50 0.88 0.09
C ILE A 12 -4.30 -0.21 1.15
N VAL A 13 -5.25 -1.14 1.22
CA VAL A 13 -5.10 -2.39 1.97
C VAL A 13 -4.82 -3.50 0.98
N ILE A 14 -3.82 -4.32 1.26
CA ILE A 14 -3.42 -5.44 0.41
C ILE A 14 -3.71 -6.79 1.08
N ASP A 15 -3.94 -7.81 0.27
CA ASP A 15 -4.06 -9.17 0.76
C ASP A 15 -2.71 -9.77 1.23
N ARG A 16 -2.79 -10.94 1.86
CA ARG A 16 -1.63 -11.66 2.38
C ARG A 16 -0.63 -12.08 1.29
N GLY A 17 -1.10 -12.37 0.08
CA GLY A 17 -0.23 -12.76 -1.03
C GLY A 17 0.63 -11.59 -1.51
N ALA A 18 0.03 -10.41 -1.63
CA ALA A 18 0.73 -9.17 -1.95
C ALA A 18 1.67 -8.74 -0.82
N GLU A 19 1.28 -8.89 0.44
CA GLU A 19 2.16 -8.65 1.60
C GLU A 19 3.41 -9.54 1.54
N GLU A 20 3.24 -10.86 1.37
CA GLU A 20 4.36 -11.79 1.26
C GLU A 20 5.26 -11.45 0.06
N ALA A 21 4.65 -11.07 -1.07
CA ALA A 21 5.38 -10.70 -2.27
C ALA A 21 6.24 -9.45 -2.06
N VAL A 22 5.73 -8.43 -1.36
CA VAL A 22 6.48 -7.20 -1.07
C VAL A 22 7.55 -7.45 -0.02
N LEU A 23 7.17 -8.01 1.14
CA LEU A 23 8.07 -8.15 2.30
C LEU A 23 9.15 -9.21 2.09
N ASN A 24 8.80 -10.36 1.53
CA ASN A 24 9.69 -11.52 1.48
C ASN A 24 10.30 -11.75 0.11
N LYS A 25 9.69 -11.22 -0.96
CA LYS A 25 10.14 -11.47 -2.35
C LYS A 25 10.60 -10.20 -3.09
N GLY A 26 10.49 -9.02 -2.46
CA GLY A 26 10.87 -7.74 -3.07
C GLY A 26 10.11 -7.41 -4.35
N LYS A 27 8.87 -7.89 -4.49
CA LYS A 27 8.03 -7.69 -5.68
C LYS A 27 7.15 -6.44 -5.55
N SER A 28 6.63 -5.99 -6.70
CA SER A 28 5.66 -4.91 -6.76
C SER A 28 4.25 -5.38 -6.38
N ILE A 29 3.42 -4.44 -5.93
CA ILE A 29 1.98 -4.67 -5.71
C ILE A 29 1.27 -4.57 -7.06
N LEU A 30 0.52 -5.61 -7.42
CA LEU A 30 -0.40 -5.60 -8.55
C LEU A 30 -1.81 -5.28 -8.06
N ALA A 31 -2.65 -4.73 -8.95
CA ALA A 31 -4.03 -4.35 -8.61
C ALA A 31 -4.86 -5.52 -8.04
N VAL A 32 -4.59 -6.76 -8.47
CA VAL A 32 -5.30 -7.96 -7.98
C VAL A 32 -5.11 -8.19 -6.48
N GLY A 33 -4.00 -7.72 -5.89
CA GLY A 33 -3.72 -7.85 -4.47
C GLY A 33 -4.26 -6.70 -3.62
N VAL A 34 -4.96 -5.72 -4.19
CA VAL A 34 -5.56 -4.58 -3.47
C VAL A 34 -7.00 -4.90 -3.10
N VAL A 35 -7.30 -4.93 -1.80
CA VAL A 35 -8.62 -5.31 -1.27
C VAL A 35 -9.44 -4.12 -0.78
N LYS A 36 -8.81 -2.98 -0.50
CA LYS A 36 -9.50 -1.74 -0.14
C LYS A 36 -8.69 -0.52 -0.58
N VAL A 37 -9.39 0.55 -0.93
CA VAL A 37 -8.82 1.87 -1.26
C VAL A 37 -9.42 2.92 -0.33
N ASP A 38 -8.56 3.80 0.19
CA ASP A 38 -8.94 4.93 1.05
C ASP A 38 -8.38 6.25 0.48
N GLY A 39 -9.24 7.27 0.43
CA GLY A 39 -8.92 8.60 -0.09
C GLY A 39 -9.03 8.73 -1.62
N LYS A 40 -8.58 9.87 -2.14
CA LYS A 40 -8.52 10.18 -3.58
C LYS A 40 -7.10 10.54 -3.95
N PHE A 41 -6.56 9.87 -4.96
CA PHE A 41 -5.19 10.07 -5.41
C PHE A 41 -5.08 9.86 -6.92
N ASN A 42 -4.02 10.42 -7.50
CA ASN A 42 -3.72 10.35 -8.91
C ASN A 42 -2.38 9.64 -9.15
N LYS A 43 -2.10 9.32 -10.41
CA LYS A 43 -0.80 8.79 -10.83
C LYS A 43 0.33 9.72 -10.35
N GLY A 44 1.32 9.15 -9.64
CA GLY A 44 2.49 9.87 -9.11
C GLY A 44 2.39 10.25 -7.63
N ASP A 45 1.20 10.13 -7.02
CA ASP A 45 1.00 10.29 -5.59
C ASP A 45 1.64 9.14 -4.80
N THR A 46 2.07 9.44 -3.57
CA THR A 46 2.54 8.43 -2.62
C THR A 46 1.41 8.06 -1.67
N LEU A 47 1.26 6.76 -1.43
CA LEU A 47 0.18 6.18 -0.63
C LEU A 47 0.75 5.37 0.53
N LYS A 48 -0.04 5.27 1.60
CA LYS A 48 0.20 4.28 2.65
C LYS A 48 -0.25 2.90 2.17
N VAL A 49 0.45 1.86 2.60
CA VAL A 49 0.08 0.46 2.33
C VAL A 49 -0.14 -0.21 3.67
N PHE A 50 -1.27 -0.90 3.81
CA PHE A 50 -1.67 -1.61 5.01
C PHE A 50 -1.88 -3.10 4.69
N SER A 51 -1.50 -3.97 5.61
CA SER A 51 -1.86 -5.39 5.55
C SER A 51 -3.20 -5.63 6.24
N LEU A 52 -3.90 -6.69 5.84
CA LEU A 52 -5.11 -7.17 6.52
C LEU A 52 -4.87 -7.49 8.00
N ASP A 53 -3.67 -7.95 8.36
CA ASP A 53 -3.31 -8.27 9.75
C ASP A 53 -2.92 -7.05 10.59
N THR A 54 -2.72 -5.90 9.95
CA THR A 54 -2.44 -4.67 10.70
C THR A 54 -3.75 -4.18 11.32
N HIS A 55 -4.02 -4.61 12.55
CA HIS A 55 -5.03 -3.98 13.43
C HIS A 55 -4.62 -2.54 13.71
N LEU A 56 -4.98 -1.62 12.80
CA LEU A 56 -4.92 -0.19 13.05
C LEU A 56 -6.22 0.23 13.73
N PHE A 57 -6.20 0.19 15.05
CA PHE A 57 -7.00 1.07 15.90
C PHE A 57 -6.17 2.32 16.22
#